data_AF-A0A091D7P9-F1
#
_entry.id   AF-A0A091D7P9-F1
#
_cell.length_a   1.000
_cell.length_b   1.000
_cell.length_c   1.000
_cell.angle_alpha   90.00
_cell.angle_beta   90.00
_cell.angle_gamma   90.00
#
_symmetry.space_group_name_H-M   'P 1'
#
loop_
_entity.id
_entity.type
_entity.pdbx_description
1 polymer ?
#
loop_
_entity_poly.entity_id
_entity_poly.type
_entity_poly.pdbx_seq_one_letter_code
_entity_poly.pdbx_strand_id
1 'polypeptide(L)'
;CVFPFTYDDALYYNCISVHSDFAWCSFDPKFQGRWRYCTAADPPKCTFPFYFRGEVFHKCTKKGYVLDRSWCSLSANYNKDRKWKQCSPLK
;
A
#
# COMPACT_ATOMS: atom_id res chain seq x y z
N CYS A 1 7.55 9.20 -3.50
CA CYS A 1 6.99 8.74 -2.23
C CYS A 1 7.81 7.58 -1.70
N VAL A 2 7.96 7.47 -0.37
CA VAL A 2 8.38 6.25 0.31
C VAL A 2 7.15 5.64 0.98
N PHE A 3 6.93 4.35 0.75
CA PHE A 3 5.88 3.59 1.41
C PHE A 3 6.49 2.34 2.08
N PRO A 4 6.10 2.02 3.32
CA PRO A 4 5.24 2.84 4.17
C PRO A 4 5.98 4.07 4.75
N PHE A 5 5.25 5.09 5.18
CA PHE A 5 5.79 6.22 5.95
C PHE A 5 4.93 6.52 7.18
N THR A 6 5.57 7.02 8.24
CA THR A 6 4.92 7.43 9.49
C THR A 6 4.68 8.94 9.52
N TYR A 7 3.45 9.34 9.82
CA TYR A 7 3.05 10.72 10.04
C TYR A 7 1.99 10.75 11.17
N ASP A 8 2.15 11.66 12.14
CA ASP A 8 1.26 11.78 13.31
C ASP A 8 1.00 10.43 14.01
N ASP A 9 2.08 9.70 14.31
CA ASP A 9 2.10 8.36 14.91
C ASP A 9 1.32 7.26 14.15
N ALA A 10 0.84 7.55 12.95
CA ALA A 10 0.16 6.60 12.07
C ALA A 10 1.06 6.16 10.90
N LEU A 11 0.96 4.87 10.54
CA LEU A 11 1.70 4.27 9.43
C LEU A 11 0.84 4.19 8.16
N TYR A 12 1.33 4.80 7.07
CA TYR A 12 0.61 4.91 5.81
C TYR A 12 1.32 4.18 4.67
N TYR A 13 0.54 3.47 3.86
CA TYR A 13 1.02 2.60 2.77
C TYR A 13 0.68 3.13 1.37
N ASN A 14 0.00 4.28 1.33
CA ASN A 14 -0.50 4.96 0.15
C ASN A 14 -0.50 6.46 0.41
N CYS A 15 -0.78 7.24 -0.63
CA CYS A 15 -0.99 8.67 -0.48
C CYS A 15 -2.17 8.97 0.45
N ILE A 16 -2.04 9.99 1.28
CA ILE A 16 -3.03 10.38 2.28
C ILE A 16 -3.50 11.82 2.07
N SER A 17 -4.71 12.14 2.49
CA SER A 17 -5.23 13.52 2.48
C SER A 17 -5.33 14.09 3.91
N VAL A 18 -4.56 13.54 4.85
CA VAL A 18 -4.55 14.03 6.24
C VAL A 18 -3.99 15.45 6.24
N HIS A 19 -4.76 16.39 6.80
CA HIS A 19 -4.45 17.83 6.84
C HIS A 19 -4.14 18.47 5.47
N SER A 20 -4.75 17.98 4.39
CA SER A 20 -4.53 18.51 3.03
C SER A 20 -5.73 18.22 2.13
N ASP A 21 -6.11 19.18 1.29
CA ASP A 21 -7.16 18.98 0.26
C ASP A 21 -6.74 17.98 -0.82
N PHE A 22 -5.42 17.83 -1.03
CA PHE A 22 -4.85 16.93 -2.03
C PHE A 22 -4.08 15.78 -1.38
N ALA A 23 -4.14 14.61 -2.01
CA ALA A 23 -3.39 13.45 -1.54
C ALA A 23 -1.88 13.70 -1.66
N TRP A 24 -1.14 13.40 -0.60
CA TRP A 24 0.30 13.61 -0.50
C TRP A 24 1.01 12.39 0.10
N CYS A 25 2.33 12.39 0.00
CA CYS A 25 3.18 11.35 0.58
C CYS A 25 4.49 11.94 1.09
N SER A 26 5.14 11.22 2.03
CA SER A 26 6.49 11.56 2.46
C SER A 26 7.56 10.98 1.53
N PHE A 27 8.73 11.62 1.52
CA PHE A 27 9.96 11.07 0.95
C PHE A 27 10.79 10.27 1.95
N ASP A 28 10.41 10.26 3.22
CA ASP A 28 11.12 9.59 4.29
C ASP A 28 10.22 8.57 4.98
N PRO A 29 10.76 7.44 5.49
CA PRO A 29 9.98 6.48 6.28
C PRO A 29 9.37 7.09 7.54
N LYS A 30 10.02 8.10 8.13
CA LYS A 30 9.49 8.90 9.23
C LYS A 30 9.40 10.35 8.75
N PHE A 31 8.22 10.96 8.81
CA PHE A 31 8.01 12.30 8.29
C PHE A 31 8.93 13.33 8.96
N GLN A 32 9.72 14.02 8.14
CA GLN A 32 10.69 15.06 8.54
C GLN A 32 10.42 16.39 7.82
N GLY A 33 9.21 16.59 7.28
CA GLY A 33 8.85 17.79 6.52
C GLY A 33 9.11 17.70 5.01
N ARG A 34 9.73 16.62 4.51
CA ARG A 34 9.85 16.36 3.06
C ARG A 34 8.66 15.59 2.53
N TRP A 35 7.88 16.24 1.68
CA TRP A 35 6.67 15.67 1.07
C TRP A 35 6.39 16.28 -0.30
N ARG A 36 5.44 15.68 -1.01
CA ARG A 36 4.79 16.28 -2.19
C ARG A 36 3.40 15.73 -2.41
N TYR A 37 2.61 16.43 -3.23
CA TYR A 37 1.37 15.88 -3.75
C TYR A 37 1.64 14.66 -4.63
N CYS A 38 0.75 13.68 -4.50
CA CYS A 38 0.78 12.47 -5.28
C CYS A 38 0.24 12.70 -6.68
N THR A 39 0.76 11.92 -7.62
CA THR A 39 0.30 11.86 -9.00
C THR A 39 -0.12 10.43 -9.34
N ALA A 40 -0.61 10.21 -10.56
CA ALA A 40 -0.87 8.85 -11.05
C ALA A 40 0.38 7.94 -11.05
N ALA A 41 1.58 8.52 -10.98
CA ALA A 41 2.84 7.80 -10.89
C ALA A 41 3.21 7.35 -9.46
N ASP A 42 2.36 7.63 -8.46
CA ASP A 42 2.57 7.25 -7.06
C ASP A 42 1.57 6.20 -6.55
N PRO A 43 1.29 5.11 -7.31
CA PRO A 43 0.43 4.08 -6.79
C PRO A 43 1.12 3.38 -5.61
N PRO A 44 0.36 2.97 -4.58
CA PRO A 44 0.89 2.08 -3.56
C PRO A 44 1.45 0.82 -4.23
N LYS A 45 2.58 0.31 -3.75
CA LYS A 45 3.25 -0.87 -4.32
C LYS A 45 2.89 -2.12 -3.54
N CYS A 46 2.76 -3.24 -4.25
CA CYS A 46 2.63 -4.53 -3.59
C CYS A 46 3.91 -4.84 -2.82
N THR A 47 3.77 -5.41 -1.63
CA THR A 47 4.89 -5.98 -0.88
C THR A 47 4.96 -7.47 -1.19
N PHE A 48 6.10 -7.94 -1.67
CA PHE A 48 6.36 -9.35 -1.89
C PHE A 48 7.63 -9.77 -1.13
N PRO A 49 7.65 -10.96 -0.51
CA PRO A 49 6.47 -11.81 -0.26
C PRO A 49 5.52 -11.18 0.77
N PHE A 50 4.23 -11.58 0.74
CA PHE A 50 3.28 -11.25 1.80
C PHE A 50 2.56 -12.50 2.33
N TYR A 51 2.26 -12.48 3.63
CA TYR A 51 1.55 -13.56 4.33
C TYR A 51 0.04 -13.30 4.37
N PHE A 52 -0.76 -14.29 3.97
CA PHE A 52 -2.22 -14.28 4.01
C PHE A 52 -2.78 -15.67 4.32
N ARG A 53 -3.62 -15.78 5.36
CA ARG A 53 -4.33 -17.02 5.77
C ARG A 53 -3.47 -18.31 5.74
N GLY A 54 -2.28 -18.29 6.34
CA GLY A 54 -1.42 -19.49 6.41
C GLY A 54 -0.49 -19.69 5.22
N GLU A 55 -0.55 -18.84 4.20
CA GLU A 55 0.22 -18.97 2.96
C GLU A 55 1.04 -17.71 2.66
N VAL A 56 2.17 -17.91 1.97
CA VAL A 56 3.06 -16.85 1.52
C VAL A 56 2.90 -16.64 0.02
N PHE A 57 2.60 -15.41 -0.40
CA PHE A 57 2.36 -15.04 -1.78
C PHE A 57 3.50 -14.18 -2.33
N HIS A 58 4.05 -14.60 -3.48
CA HIS A 58 5.10 -13.87 -4.22
C HIS A 58 4.56 -13.11 -5.44
N LYS A 59 3.25 -13.21 -5.70
CA LYS A 59 2.55 -12.56 -6.80
C LYS A 59 1.13 -12.20 -6.38
N CYS A 60 0.44 -11.41 -7.20
CA CYS A 60 -0.98 -11.13 -6.98
C CYS A 60 -1.77 -12.44 -6.92
N THR A 61 -2.71 -12.51 -5.97
CA THR A 61 -3.56 -13.67 -5.75
C THR A 61 -5.01 -13.29 -5.94
N LYS A 62 -5.83 -14.25 -6.37
CA LYS A 62 -7.31 -14.11 -6.39
C LYS A 62 -7.94 -14.71 -5.14
N LYS A 63 -7.14 -15.35 -4.29
CA LYS A 63 -7.61 -16.06 -3.11
C LYS A 63 -8.34 -15.11 -2.16
N GLY A 64 -9.54 -15.50 -1.76
CA GLY A 64 -10.35 -14.73 -0.81
C GLY A 64 -10.99 -13.45 -1.37
N TYR A 65 -10.89 -13.20 -2.68
CA TYR A 65 -11.54 -12.06 -3.33
C TYR A 65 -12.70 -12.52 -4.22
N VAL A 66 -13.86 -11.87 -4.09
CA VAL A 66 -15.06 -12.17 -4.89
C VAL A 66 -14.92 -11.49 -6.26
N LEU A 67 -15.43 -12.09 -7.34
CA LEU A 67 -15.41 -11.54 -8.72
C LEU A 67 -14.09 -11.68 -9.49
N ASP A 68 -13.28 -12.70 -9.21
CA ASP A 68 -12.08 -13.09 -10.00
C ASP A 68 -10.99 -12.01 -10.13
N ARG A 69 -11.06 -10.93 -9.33
CA ARG A 69 -10.05 -9.87 -9.31
C ARG A 69 -8.85 -10.30 -8.47
N SER A 70 -7.66 -10.04 -9.00
CA SER A 70 -6.42 -10.29 -8.27
C SER A 70 -6.06 -9.10 -7.38
N TRP A 71 -5.40 -9.39 -6.26
CA TRP A 71 -4.97 -8.40 -5.28
C TRP A 71 -3.59 -8.75 -4.72
N CYS A 72 -2.96 -7.78 -4.07
CA CYS A 72 -1.71 -7.96 -3.35
C CYS A 72 -1.75 -7.18 -2.04
N SER A 73 -0.99 -7.63 -1.03
CA SER A 73 -0.83 -6.84 0.19
C SER A 73 0.14 -5.68 -0.03
N LEU A 74 -0.06 -4.61 0.73
CA LEU A 74 0.89 -3.48 0.83
C LEU A 74 1.86 -3.66 2.01
N SER A 75 1.76 -4.78 2.73
CA SER A 75 2.51 -5.08 3.95
C SER A 75 3.00 -6.52 3.91
N ALA A 76 4.03 -6.85 4.70
CA ALA A 76 4.53 -8.22 4.80
C ALA A 76 3.49 -9.18 5.42
N ASN A 77 2.60 -8.70 6.29
CA ASN A 77 1.59 -9.52 6.94
C ASN A 77 0.19 -8.92 6.78
N TYR A 78 -0.52 -9.37 5.74
CA TYR A 78 -1.89 -8.91 5.47
C TYR A 78 -2.82 -9.20 6.65
N ASN A 79 -2.67 -10.34 7.34
CA ASN A 79 -3.59 -10.72 8.41
C ASN A 79 -3.55 -9.72 9.58
N LYS A 80 -2.38 -9.09 9.81
CA LYS A 80 -2.20 -8.05 10.82
C LYS A 80 -2.65 -6.68 10.31
N ASP A 81 -2.11 -6.25 9.17
CA ASP A 81 -2.21 -4.85 8.74
C ASP A 81 -3.46 -4.59 7.88
N ARG A 82 -3.98 -5.64 7.24
CA ARG A 82 -5.15 -5.62 6.33
C ARG A 82 -5.04 -4.57 5.23
N LYS A 83 -3.82 -4.21 4.83
CA LYS A 83 -3.53 -3.27 3.73
C LYS A 83 -3.32 -4.03 2.43
N TRP A 84 -4.04 -3.63 1.40
CA TRP A 84 -4.01 -4.26 0.09
C TRP A 84 -4.38 -3.29 -1.01
N LYS A 85 -4.11 -3.68 -2.25
CA LYS A 85 -4.66 -3.04 -3.45
C LYS A 85 -5.10 -4.09 -4.46
N GLN A 86 -6.05 -3.72 -5.30
CA GLN A 86 -6.35 -4.50 -6.49
C GLN A 86 -5.13 -4.46 -7.42
N CYS A 87 -4.74 -5.62 -7.94
CA CYS A 87 -3.78 -5.65 -9.03
C CYS A 87 -4.51 -5.29 -10.32
N SER A 88 -3.91 -4.45 -11.16
CA SER A 88 -4.40 -4.27 -12.52
C SER A 88 -4.43 -5.64 -13.20
N PRO A 89 -5.44 -5.94 -14.04
CA PRO A 89 -5.28 -7.04 -14.98
C PRO A 89 -4.00 -6.73 -15.75
N LEU A 90 -3.00 -7.62 -15.62
CA LEU A 90 -1.85 -7.60 -16.50
C LEU A 90 -2.44 -7.60 -17.91
N LYS A 91 -2.30 -6.48 -18.64
CA LYS A 91 -2.58 -6.45 -20.07
C LYS A 91 -1.55 -7.31 -20.77
#